data_AF-A0A928PJ77-F1
#
_entry.id   AF-A0A928PJ77-F1
#
_cell.length_a   1.000
_cell.length_b   1.000
_cell.length_c   1.000
_cell.angle_alpha   90.00
_cell.angle_beta   90.00
_cell.angle_gamma   90.00
#
_symmetry.space_group_name_H-M   'P 1'
#
loop_
_entity.id
_entity.type
_entity.pdbx_description
1 polymer ?
#
loop_
_entity_poly.entity_id
_entity_poly.type
_entity_poly.pdbx_seq_one_letter_code
_entity_poly.pdbx_strand_id
1 'polypeptide(L)'
;MTSIMARSRKTVAAILLIGSLLLLSIAGGIVYTLAGNNPGIAGNGTDGLTIDIYGAAYQNLAKRTSNAYGRGGCTWYAGARASELTGMDLGLHSPKNWYNNVAQTYGFTKSSKPVSKGFAIFSNHMVVVERVNGDTLTISEGSNPGASDAAHGYCAIRKVTRNALEHNNYKGQSFLGYLDLKVSSDNAPTYDSKPADPNAVYVAQGRVDRQWHAYLGDNVATNYTGIACGKLGWWRVVNGDVCFGVEGIYQNELGWWYVNDGKVDFSHNGVENNVHGWWKITNGAVDFGFRGIAANEHGSWYLKNGKVDFTKSGTFVFDGNTYRVENGAATLL
;
A
#
# COMPACT_ATOMS: atom_id res chain seq x y z
N MET A 1 -13.09 13.55 79.98
CA MET A 1 -14.37 13.48 79.22
C MET A 1 -14.30 12.29 78.26
N THR A 2 -15.45 11.81 77.77
CA THR A 2 -15.66 10.65 76.87
C THR A 2 -14.75 10.68 75.63
N SER A 3 -14.07 9.60 75.21
CA SER A 3 -14.57 8.41 74.46
C SER A 3 -15.26 8.80 73.13
N ILE A 4 -15.08 8.19 71.94
CA ILE A 4 -14.49 6.91 71.44
C ILE A 4 -14.00 7.12 69.99
N MET A 5 -12.91 6.47 69.55
CA MET A 5 -12.91 5.71 68.29
C MET A 5 -11.71 4.75 68.18
N ALA A 6 -11.86 3.68 67.39
CA ALA A 6 -10.92 2.57 67.36
C ALA A 6 -10.77 1.97 65.94
N ARG A 7 -9.62 1.36 65.67
CA ARG A 7 -9.52 0.18 64.79
C ARG A 7 -8.29 -0.67 65.15
N SER A 8 -8.34 -1.95 64.79
CA SER A 8 -7.48 -3.00 65.35
C SER A 8 -6.54 -3.64 64.32
N ARG A 9 -5.57 -4.39 64.87
CA ARG A 9 -4.40 -5.01 64.21
C ARG A 9 -4.74 -5.95 63.04
N LYS A 10 -3.80 -6.05 62.08
CA LYS A 10 -3.24 -7.31 61.55
C LYS A 10 -1.85 -7.04 60.94
N THR A 11 -1.04 -8.08 60.69
CA THR A 11 0.43 -7.97 60.58
C THR A 11 1.03 -9.01 59.62
N VAL A 12 2.23 -8.72 59.08
CA VAL A 12 3.21 -9.62 58.40
C VAL A 12 3.02 -9.96 56.90
N ALA A 13 3.78 -9.24 56.04
CA ALA A 13 4.71 -9.70 54.96
C ALA A 13 4.23 -10.67 53.82
N ALA A 14 4.97 -10.96 52.72
CA ALA A 14 6.34 -10.61 52.29
C ALA A 14 6.59 -10.79 50.75
N ILE A 15 7.63 -10.14 50.17
CA ILE A 15 8.40 -10.52 48.93
C ILE A 15 7.59 -10.44 47.59
N LEU A 16 8.10 -10.25 46.35
CA LEU A 16 9.43 -10.02 45.70
C LEU A 16 9.76 -8.49 45.54
N LEU A 17 10.79 -7.90 44.88
CA LEU A 17 11.70 -8.20 43.74
C LEU A 17 11.03 -8.10 42.33
N ILE A 18 11.57 -7.56 41.22
CA ILE A 18 12.73 -6.70 40.81
C ILE A 18 12.28 -5.91 39.54
N GLY A 19 12.87 -4.79 39.06
CA GLY A 19 13.97 -3.94 39.54
C GLY A 19 15.13 -3.72 38.54
N SER A 20 15.04 -2.77 37.59
CA SER A 20 16.16 -2.33 36.71
C SER A 20 15.96 -0.93 36.07
N LEU A 21 17.05 -0.24 35.71
CA LEU A 21 17.09 1.10 35.10
C LEU A 21 17.59 1.01 33.66
N LEU A 22 17.00 1.76 32.71
CA LEU A 22 17.55 1.89 31.35
C LEU A 22 17.15 3.22 30.68
N LEU A 23 18.16 4.08 30.47
CA LEU A 23 18.13 5.20 29.52
C LEU A 23 18.65 4.69 28.17
N LEU A 24 17.96 5.02 27.07
CA LEU A 24 18.49 5.21 25.70
C LEU A 24 17.28 5.67 24.85
N SER A 25 17.21 6.91 24.36
CA SER A 25 17.87 7.49 23.18
C SER A 25 16.97 7.50 21.94
N ILE A 26 16.78 8.68 21.34
CA ILE A 26 16.02 8.84 20.09
C ILE A 26 16.84 8.30 18.92
N ALA A 27 16.29 7.34 18.18
CA ALA A 27 16.77 6.92 16.86
C ALA A 27 15.58 6.37 16.05
N GLY A 28 15.54 6.66 14.74
CA GLY A 28 14.53 6.09 13.85
C GLY A 28 14.78 4.61 13.59
N GLY A 29 13.75 3.79 13.67
CA GLY A 29 13.83 2.34 13.40
C GLY A 29 12.52 1.80 12.84
N ILE A 30 12.53 1.36 11.59
CA ILE A 30 11.40 0.67 10.97
C ILE A 30 11.30 -0.72 11.60
N VAL A 31 10.21 -1.00 12.32
CA VAL A 31 9.95 -2.33 12.89
C VAL A 31 9.41 -3.25 11.79
N TYR A 32 10.31 -3.78 10.97
CA TYR A 32 10.00 -4.87 10.05
C TYR A 32 9.71 -6.16 10.83
N THR A 33 8.44 -6.42 11.13
CA THR A 33 7.98 -7.77 11.44
C THR A 33 8.00 -8.63 10.18
N LEU A 34 9.17 -9.20 9.88
CA LEU A 34 9.30 -10.20 8.83
C LEU A 34 8.30 -11.34 9.07
N ALA A 35 7.56 -11.73 8.04
CA ALA A 35 6.67 -12.87 8.10
C ALA A 35 7.47 -14.14 8.46
N GLY A 36 6.93 -14.97 9.35
CA GLY A 36 7.64 -16.12 9.91
C GLY A 36 8.11 -17.12 8.85
N ASN A 37 9.25 -17.77 9.12
CA ASN A 37 10.02 -18.69 8.28
C ASN A 37 9.21 -19.50 7.24
N ASN A 38 8.93 -18.87 6.10
CA ASN A 38 8.39 -19.52 4.91
C ASN A 38 9.55 -19.63 3.89
N PRO A 39 10.03 -20.83 3.56
CA PRO A 39 11.26 -21.03 2.78
C PRO A 39 10.97 -20.81 1.28
N GLY A 40 10.71 -19.56 0.91
CA GLY A 40 10.03 -19.13 -0.31
C GLY A 40 10.70 -19.53 -1.62
N ILE A 41 11.42 -18.59 -2.24
CA ILE A 41 12.12 -18.81 -3.52
C ILE A 41 13.63 -18.67 -3.31
N ALA A 42 14.44 -19.55 -3.90
CA ALA A 42 15.89 -19.48 -3.70
C ALA A 42 16.43 -18.16 -4.26
N GLY A 43 17.23 -17.42 -3.48
CA GLY A 43 17.66 -16.06 -3.86
C GLY A 43 16.60 -14.95 -3.64
N ASN A 44 15.57 -15.18 -2.82
CA ASN A 44 14.63 -14.14 -2.40
C ASN A 44 15.37 -12.91 -1.86
N GLY A 45 14.88 -11.70 -2.15
CA GLY A 45 15.54 -10.45 -1.79
C GLY A 45 16.64 -9.99 -2.77
N THR A 46 16.91 -10.72 -3.87
CA THR A 46 17.79 -10.25 -4.95
C THR A 46 17.26 -8.92 -5.51
N ASP A 47 18.09 -7.86 -5.50
CA ASP A 47 17.67 -6.46 -5.78
C ASP A 47 16.52 -5.92 -4.89
N GLY A 48 16.26 -6.53 -3.73
CA GLY A 48 15.07 -6.22 -2.93
C GLY A 48 13.76 -6.70 -3.56
N LEU A 49 13.83 -7.67 -4.49
CA LEU A 49 12.65 -8.37 -4.98
C LEU A 49 12.29 -9.51 -4.03
N THR A 50 11.12 -9.42 -3.40
CA THR A 50 10.55 -10.47 -2.54
C THR A 50 9.34 -11.09 -3.22
N ILE A 51 9.34 -12.41 -3.36
CA ILE A 51 8.25 -13.20 -3.94
C ILE A 51 7.83 -14.29 -2.94
N ASP A 52 6.52 -14.46 -2.76
CA ASP A 52 5.94 -15.51 -1.93
C ASP A 52 5.28 -16.59 -2.81
N ILE A 53 6.03 -17.65 -3.11
CA ILE A 53 5.54 -18.78 -3.91
C ILE A 53 4.48 -19.65 -3.20
N TYR A 54 4.05 -19.25 -2.01
CA TYR A 54 2.93 -19.83 -1.27
C TYR A 54 1.68 -18.93 -1.31
N GLY A 55 1.77 -17.74 -1.93
CA GLY A 55 0.66 -16.82 -2.12
C GLY A 55 -0.47 -17.37 -2.99
N ALA A 56 -1.63 -16.70 -2.95
CA ALA A 56 -2.87 -17.21 -3.51
C ALA A 56 -2.79 -17.60 -5.00
N ALA A 57 -2.05 -16.83 -5.83
CA ALA A 57 -1.86 -17.13 -7.25
C ALA A 57 -1.18 -18.50 -7.46
N TYR A 58 -0.05 -18.73 -6.78
CA TYR A 58 0.71 -19.98 -6.81
C TYR A 58 -0.12 -21.17 -6.35
N GLN A 59 -0.86 -21.01 -5.24
CA GLN A 59 -1.72 -22.07 -4.69
C GLN A 59 -2.93 -22.38 -5.57
N ASN A 60 -3.50 -21.39 -6.24
CA ASN A 60 -4.67 -21.60 -7.11
C ASN A 60 -4.31 -22.28 -8.43
N LEU A 61 -3.12 -22.00 -8.97
CA LEU A 61 -2.61 -22.71 -10.14
C LEU A 61 -2.08 -24.11 -9.79
N ALA A 62 -1.45 -24.30 -8.62
CA ALA A 62 -0.96 -25.62 -8.17
C ALA A 62 -2.06 -26.69 -8.02
N LYS A 63 -3.33 -26.28 -7.88
CA LYS A 63 -4.50 -27.19 -7.81
C LYS A 63 -4.94 -27.75 -9.17
N ARG A 64 -4.35 -27.30 -10.29
CA ARG A 64 -4.78 -27.66 -11.65
C ARG A 64 -4.01 -28.87 -12.14
N THR A 65 -4.71 -29.97 -12.41
CA THR A 65 -4.15 -31.32 -12.64
C THR A 65 -3.48 -31.56 -13.99
N SER A 66 -3.21 -30.51 -14.79
CA SER A 66 -2.47 -30.65 -16.06
C SER A 66 -0.95 -30.53 -15.84
N ASN A 67 -0.15 -31.29 -16.61
CA ASN A 67 1.32 -31.35 -16.49
C ASN A 67 2.04 -29.98 -16.46
N ALA A 68 1.44 -28.93 -17.01
CA ALA A 68 1.98 -27.57 -17.00
C ALA A 68 1.92 -26.85 -15.64
N TYR A 69 1.09 -27.34 -14.71
CA TYR A 69 0.79 -26.69 -13.43
C TYR A 69 1.27 -27.49 -12.20
N GLY A 70 2.09 -28.52 -12.40
CA GLY A 70 2.82 -29.15 -11.29
C GLY A 70 3.67 -28.13 -10.53
N ARG A 71 3.56 -28.10 -9.19
CA ARG A 71 4.29 -27.16 -8.33
C ARG A 71 5.79 -27.23 -8.62
N GLY A 72 6.40 -26.08 -8.86
CA GLY A 72 7.81 -25.96 -9.27
C GLY A 72 8.05 -26.09 -10.78
N GLY A 73 7.03 -26.26 -11.62
CA GLY A 73 7.18 -26.17 -13.07
C GLY A 73 7.43 -24.74 -13.57
N CYS A 74 8.09 -24.57 -14.72
CA CYS A 74 8.36 -23.26 -15.31
C CYS A 74 7.09 -22.52 -15.75
N THR A 75 6.15 -23.21 -16.41
CA THR A 75 4.82 -22.70 -16.78
C THR A 75 3.93 -22.45 -15.56
N TRP A 76 4.00 -23.31 -14.53
CA TRP A 76 3.34 -23.08 -13.25
C TRP A 76 3.82 -21.78 -12.61
N TYR A 77 5.13 -21.64 -12.46
CA TYR A 77 5.75 -20.49 -11.82
C TYR A 77 5.48 -19.20 -12.59
N ALA A 78 5.73 -19.19 -13.90
CA ALA A 78 5.53 -18.00 -14.73
C ALA A 78 4.05 -17.61 -14.84
N GLY A 79 3.13 -18.58 -14.83
CA GLY A 79 1.68 -18.32 -14.82
C GLY A 79 1.21 -17.75 -13.49
N ALA A 80 1.73 -18.27 -12.38
CA ALA A 80 1.42 -17.78 -11.05
C ALA A 80 2.01 -16.40 -10.79
N ARG A 81 3.27 -16.16 -11.18
CA ARG A 81 3.89 -14.84 -11.10
C ARG A 81 3.23 -13.83 -12.03
N ALA A 82 2.80 -14.23 -13.23
CA ALA A 82 2.03 -13.35 -14.10
C ALA A 82 0.63 -13.04 -13.53
N SER A 83 -0.08 -14.02 -12.96
CA SER A 83 -1.34 -13.76 -12.25
C SER A 83 -1.13 -12.85 -11.02
N GLU A 84 -0.02 -13.03 -10.29
CA GLU A 84 0.42 -12.16 -9.20
C GLU A 84 0.82 -10.75 -9.68
N LEU A 85 1.12 -10.53 -10.97
CA LEU A 85 1.49 -9.22 -11.53
C LEU A 85 0.32 -8.54 -12.28
N THR A 86 -0.46 -9.24 -13.09
CA THR A 86 -1.54 -8.69 -13.93
C THR A 86 -2.94 -8.95 -13.39
N GLY A 87 -3.12 -9.96 -12.55
CA GLY A 87 -4.42 -10.53 -12.18
C GLY A 87 -4.97 -11.56 -13.19
N MET A 88 -4.33 -11.72 -14.35
CA MET A 88 -4.82 -12.59 -15.44
C MET A 88 -4.47 -14.07 -15.20
N ASP A 89 -5.36 -14.96 -15.63
CA ASP A 89 -5.08 -16.39 -15.79
C ASP A 89 -4.67 -16.67 -17.23
N LEU A 90 -3.41 -17.05 -17.45
CA LEU A 90 -2.81 -17.05 -18.80
C LEU A 90 -2.95 -18.37 -19.58
N GLY A 91 -3.34 -19.49 -18.96
CA GLY A 91 -3.41 -20.77 -19.68
C GLY A 91 -2.06 -21.28 -20.22
N LEU A 92 -0.95 -21.04 -19.51
CA LEU A 92 0.38 -21.47 -19.92
C LEU A 92 0.52 -22.99 -19.87
N HIS A 93 0.63 -23.63 -21.05
CA HIS A 93 0.80 -25.08 -21.16
C HIS A 93 2.10 -25.54 -21.84
N SER A 94 2.53 -24.85 -22.89
CA SER A 94 3.82 -25.06 -23.57
C SER A 94 4.39 -23.69 -23.94
N PRO A 95 5.59 -23.31 -23.46
CA PRO A 95 6.13 -21.96 -23.66
C PRO A 95 6.16 -21.53 -25.13
N LYS A 96 6.71 -22.36 -26.01
CA LYS A 96 6.77 -22.10 -27.46
C LYS A 96 5.38 -22.00 -28.10
N ASN A 97 4.47 -22.93 -27.81
CA ASN A 97 3.14 -22.94 -28.44
C ASN A 97 2.33 -21.71 -28.00
N TRP A 98 2.32 -21.42 -26.70
CA TRP A 98 1.58 -20.30 -26.13
C TRP A 98 2.14 -18.95 -26.60
N TYR A 99 3.47 -18.77 -26.60
CA TYR A 99 4.09 -17.56 -27.13
C TYR A 99 3.81 -17.35 -28.61
N ASN A 100 3.84 -18.41 -29.42
CA ASN A 100 3.55 -18.29 -30.84
C ASN A 100 2.08 -17.92 -31.08
N ASN A 101 1.16 -18.68 -30.49
CA ASN A 101 -0.24 -18.77 -30.96
C ASN A 101 -1.29 -18.18 -29.99
N VAL A 102 -0.94 -17.87 -28.74
CA VAL A 102 -1.89 -17.47 -27.69
C VAL A 102 -1.57 -16.12 -27.07
N ALA A 103 -0.29 -15.78 -26.85
CA ALA A 103 0.10 -14.58 -26.10
C ALA A 103 -0.54 -13.25 -26.59
N GLN A 104 -0.82 -13.15 -27.90
CA GLN A 104 -1.45 -11.97 -28.50
C GLN A 104 -2.93 -11.82 -28.16
N THR A 105 -3.66 -12.89 -27.81
CA THR A 105 -5.08 -12.80 -27.39
C THR A 105 -5.26 -12.10 -26.04
N TYR A 106 -4.18 -12.01 -25.25
CA TYR A 106 -4.10 -11.25 -23.99
C TYR A 106 -3.60 -9.81 -24.20
N GLY A 107 -3.45 -9.35 -25.45
CA GLY A 107 -2.94 -8.01 -25.78
C GLY A 107 -1.43 -7.83 -25.60
N PHE A 108 -0.70 -8.88 -25.20
CA PHE A 108 0.73 -8.79 -24.94
C PHE A 108 1.57 -8.60 -26.21
N THR A 109 2.61 -7.78 -26.11
CA THR A 109 3.50 -7.45 -27.24
C THR A 109 4.75 -8.33 -27.23
N LYS A 110 5.09 -8.95 -28.36
CA LYS A 110 6.36 -9.67 -28.55
C LYS A 110 7.50 -8.66 -28.73
N SER A 111 8.67 -8.93 -28.16
CA SER A 111 9.82 -8.03 -28.15
C SER A 111 11.13 -8.77 -28.46
N SER A 112 12.03 -8.10 -29.19
CA SER A 112 13.42 -8.53 -29.43
C SER A 112 14.40 -7.99 -28.37
N LYS A 113 13.92 -7.26 -27.37
CA LYS A 113 14.68 -6.74 -26.23
C LYS A 113 14.03 -7.16 -24.91
N PRO A 114 14.81 -7.40 -23.85
CA PRO A 114 14.27 -7.67 -22.51
C PRO A 114 13.46 -6.46 -22.02
N VAL A 115 12.37 -6.75 -21.31
CA VAL A 115 11.51 -5.75 -20.64
C VAL A 115 11.25 -6.19 -19.21
N SER A 116 11.25 -5.23 -18.27
CA SER A 116 10.87 -5.50 -16.88
C SER A 116 9.41 -5.91 -16.82
N LYS A 117 9.08 -6.88 -15.97
CA LYS A 117 7.79 -7.58 -15.92
C LYS A 117 7.38 -8.17 -17.27
N GLY A 118 8.36 -8.71 -18.00
CA GLY A 118 8.14 -9.53 -19.18
C GLY A 118 8.32 -11.02 -18.90
N PHE A 119 8.14 -11.82 -19.94
CA PHE A 119 8.71 -13.17 -20.02
C PHE A 119 9.92 -13.17 -20.97
N ALA A 120 10.88 -14.06 -20.73
CA ALA A 120 11.80 -14.57 -21.74
C ALA A 120 11.40 -16.01 -22.08
N ILE A 121 11.19 -16.31 -23.36
CA ILE A 121 10.60 -17.56 -23.82
C ILE A 121 11.65 -18.42 -24.53
N PHE A 122 11.59 -19.74 -24.29
CA PHE A 122 12.44 -20.74 -24.92
C PHE A 122 11.62 -21.89 -25.50
N SER A 123 12.29 -22.82 -26.21
CA SER A 123 11.69 -24.00 -26.85
C SER A 123 10.77 -24.82 -25.92
N ASN A 124 11.20 -25.10 -24.69
CA ASN A 124 10.42 -25.80 -23.67
C ASN A 124 10.66 -25.27 -22.24
N HIS A 125 10.99 -23.98 -22.12
CA HIS A 125 11.17 -23.29 -20.83
C HIS A 125 10.73 -21.83 -20.94
N MET A 126 10.47 -21.18 -19.80
CA MET A 126 10.26 -19.73 -19.72
C MET A 126 10.63 -19.21 -18.34
N VAL A 127 11.07 -17.95 -18.29
CA VAL A 127 11.39 -17.23 -17.06
C VAL A 127 10.70 -15.87 -17.06
N VAL A 128 10.40 -15.33 -15.89
CA VAL A 128 9.94 -13.95 -15.74
C VAL A 128 11.16 -13.04 -15.73
N VAL A 129 11.18 -12.03 -16.59
CA VAL A 129 12.17 -10.94 -16.55
C VAL A 129 11.65 -9.92 -15.55
N GLU A 130 12.12 -10.02 -14.32
CA GLU A 130 11.62 -9.19 -13.22
C GLU A 130 12.12 -7.75 -13.34
N ARG A 131 13.41 -7.58 -13.66
CA ARG A 131 14.05 -6.26 -13.86
C ARG A 131 15.14 -6.32 -14.93
N VAL A 132 15.30 -5.22 -15.66
CA VAL A 132 16.35 -4.99 -16.65
C VAL A 132 17.27 -3.87 -16.16
N ASN A 133 18.58 -4.13 -16.09
CA ASN A 133 19.60 -3.14 -15.74
C ASN A 133 20.80 -3.28 -16.70
N GLY A 134 20.76 -2.55 -17.81
CA GLY A 134 21.66 -2.75 -18.94
C GLY A 134 21.56 -4.19 -19.46
N ASP A 135 22.70 -4.85 -19.66
CA ASP A 135 22.77 -6.26 -20.03
C ASP A 135 22.61 -7.23 -18.84
N THR A 136 22.39 -6.75 -17.61
CA THR A 136 22.06 -7.60 -16.46
C THR A 136 20.54 -7.69 -16.29
N LEU A 137 20.03 -8.92 -16.24
CA LEU A 137 18.62 -9.22 -16.05
C LEU A 137 18.46 -9.92 -14.70
N THR A 138 17.59 -9.38 -13.84
CA THR A 138 17.10 -10.12 -12.67
C THR A 138 15.87 -10.89 -13.11
N ILE A 139 15.96 -12.22 -13.05
CA ILE A 139 14.92 -13.15 -13.50
C ILE A 139 14.38 -13.96 -12.32
N SER A 140 13.15 -14.43 -12.43
CA SER A 140 12.56 -15.43 -11.53
C SER A 140 11.96 -16.59 -12.34
N GLU A 141 12.11 -17.82 -11.85
CA GLU A 141 11.73 -19.02 -12.60
C GLU A 141 11.42 -20.25 -11.73
N GLY A 142 10.67 -21.19 -12.30
CA GLY A 142 10.59 -22.58 -11.84
C GLY A 142 11.54 -23.51 -12.62
N SER A 143 11.33 -24.81 -12.47
CA SER A 143 12.11 -25.89 -13.10
C SER A 143 13.62 -25.70 -12.92
N ASN A 144 14.05 -25.54 -11.68
CA ASN A 144 15.43 -25.24 -11.31
C ASN A 144 16.09 -26.30 -10.38
N PRO A 145 16.21 -27.58 -10.80
CA PRO A 145 16.96 -28.57 -10.04
C PRO A 145 18.42 -28.09 -9.84
N GLY A 146 18.91 -28.16 -8.60
CA GLY A 146 20.30 -27.85 -8.25
C GLY A 146 20.57 -26.44 -7.70
N ALA A 147 19.62 -25.51 -7.75
CA ALA A 147 19.73 -24.21 -7.05
C ALA A 147 18.43 -23.84 -6.30
N SER A 148 17.76 -24.86 -5.78
CA SER A 148 16.57 -24.82 -4.92
C SER A 148 16.31 -26.22 -4.38
N ASP A 149 15.73 -26.32 -3.18
CA ASP A 149 15.53 -27.57 -2.43
C ASP A 149 14.03 -27.92 -2.29
N ALA A 150 13.71 -28.91 -1.43
CA ALA A 150 12.34 -29.33 -1.14
C ALA A 150 11.48 -28.23 -0.47
N ALA A 151 12.13 -27.23 0.13
CA ALA A 151 11.48 -26.09 0.75
C ALA A 151 11.13 -25.06 -0.34
N HIS A 152 12.13 -24.63 -1.12
CA HIS A 152 12.03 -23.64 -2.19
C HIS A 152 11.30 -24.11 -3.46
N GLY A 153 10.75 -25.32 -3.49
CA GLY A 153 9.80 -25.79 -4.50
C GLY A 153 10.30 -25.76 -5.95
N TYR A 154 11.60 -25.98 -6.17
CA TYR A 154 12.28 -25.89 -7.47
C TYR A 154 12.26 -24.51 -8.17
N CYS A 155 12.10 -23.43 -7.40
CA CYS A 155 12.08 -22.05 -7.90
C CYS A 155 13.29 -21.22 -7.44
N ALA A 156 13.73 -20.27 -8.28
CA ALA A 156 14.80 -19.33 -7.95
C ALA A 156 14.59 -17.92 -8.54
N ILE A 157 15.06 -16.90 -7.83
CA ILE A 157 15.39 -15.57 -8.34
C ILE A 157 16.91 -15.52 -8.53
N ARG A 158 17.38 -14.96 -9.65
CA ARG A 158 18.82 -14.75 -9.88
C ARG A 158 19.10 -13.60 -10.84
N LYS A 159 20.35 -13.14 -10.85
CA LYS A 159 20.91 -12.32 -11.93
C LYS A 159 21.49 -13.20 -13.03
N VAL A 160 21.26 -12.83 -14.28
CA VAL A 160 21.88 -13.40 -15.49
C VAL A 160 22.28 -12.28 -16.42
N THR A 161 23.29 -12.49 -17.26
CA THR A 161 23.53 -11.60 -18.41
C THR A 161 22.53 -11.90 -19.51
N ARG A 162 22.15 -10.88 -20.29
CA ARG A 162 21.30 -11.01 -21.47
C ARG A 162 21.81 -12.10 -22.43
N ASN A 163 23.11 -12.11 -22.71
CA ASN A 163 23.77 -13.11 -23.54
C ASN A 163 23.62 -14.56 -23.02
N ALA A 164 23.59 -14.75 -21.69
CA ALA A 164 23.39 -16.06 -21.08
C ALA A 164 21.98 -16.63 -21.29
N LEU A 165 20.98 -15.77 -21.54
CA LEU A 165 19.66 -16.20 -22.00
C LEU A 165 19.62 -16.37 -23.52
N GLU A 166 20.02 -15.34 -24.28
CA GLU A 166 19.78 -15.28 -25.72
C GLU A 166 20.59 -16.27 -26.54
N HIS A 167 21.88 -16.49 -26.20
CA HIS A 167 22.81 -17.23 -27.06
C HIS A 167 23.39 -18.50 -26.43
N ASN A 168 23.58 -18.54 -25.10
CA ASN A 168 24.23 -19.66 -24.41
C ASN A 168 23.31 -20.88 -24.18
N ASN A 169 22.25 -21.07 -24.98
CA ASN A 169 21.31 -22.19 -24.94
C ASN A 169 20.79 -22.50 -23.53
N TYR A 170 20.11 -21.51 -22.90
CA TYR A 170 19.77 -21.53 -21.48
C TYR A 170 19.02 -22.81 -21.06
N LYS A 171 19.58 -23.57 -20.09
CA LYS A 171 19.07 -24.89 -19.66
C LYS A 171 18.87 -25.89 -20.83
N GLY A 172 19.69 -25.79 -21.88
CA GLY A 172 19.58 -26.60 -23.10
C GLY A 172 18.41 -26.21 -24.01
N GLN A 173 17.81 -25.03 -23.82
CA GLN A 173 16.64 -24.56 -24.57
C GLN A 173 16.97 -23.38 -25.48
N SER A 174 16.48 -23.45 -26.72
CA SER A 174 16.65 -22.39 -27.72
C SER A 174 15.76 -21.20 -27.38
N PHE A 175 16.33 -20.00 -27.34
CA PHE A 175 15.61 -18.75 -27.11
C PHE A 175 14.67 -18.39 -28.27
N LEU A 176 13.50 -17.80 -27.97
CA LEU A 176 12.45 -17.45 -28.94
C LEU A 176 12.05 -15.96 -28.94
N GLY A 177 12.50 -15.20 -27.95
CA GLY A 177 12.14 -13.78 -27.77
C GLY A 177 11.56 -13.45 -26.40
N TYR A 178 11.24 -12.18 -26.22
CA TYR A 178 10.60 -11.65 -25.02
C TYR A 178 9.12 -11.34 -25.25
N LEU A 179 8.38 -11.22 -24.16
CA LEU A 179 6.99 -10.77 -24.15
C LEU A 179 6.78 -9.72 -23.05
N ASP A 180 6.08 -8.64 -23.34
CA ASP A 180 5.71 -7.58 -22.41
C ASP A 180 4.33 -7.84 -21.78
N LEU A 181 4.26 -7.99 -20.45
CA LEU A 181 3.01 -8.20 -19.70
C LEU A 181 2.25 -6.89 -19.37
N LYS A 182 2.77 -5.72 -19.78
CA LYS A 182 2.19 -4.38 -19.57
C LYS A 182 2.07 -3.95 -18.10
N VAL A 183 2.93 -4.47 -17.22
CA VAL A 183 2.99 -4.09 -15.81
C VAL A 183 4.16 -3.13 -15.59
N SER A 184 3.88 -1.86 -15.31
CA SER A 184 4.92 -0.82 -15.31
C SER A 184 5.76 -0.75 -14.03
N SER A 185 5.32 -1.34 -12.91
CA SER A 185 6.09 -1.35 -11.66
C SER A 185 6.02 -2.69 -10.92
N ASP A 186 7.03 -2.96 -10.08
CA ASP A 186 7.07 -4.15 -9.22
C ASP A 186 5.91 -4.21 -8.22
N ASN A 187 5.42 -3.04 -7.81
CA ASN A 187 4.49 -2.89 -6.69
C ASN A 187 3.05 -2.55 -7.12
N ALA A 188 2.74 -2.58 -8.43
CA ALA A 188 1.42 -2.27 -8.96
C ALA A 188 0.33 -3.18 -8.33
N PRO A 189 -0.81 -2.64 -7.85
CA PRO A 189 -1.80 -3.39 -7.08
C PRO A 189 -2.70 -4.26 -7.98
N THR A 190 -3.59 -5.07 -7.42
CA THR A 190 -4.47 -5.97 -8.19
C THR A 190 -5.43 -5.21 -9.11
N TYR A 191 -5.81 -5.80 -10.24
CA TYR A 191 -6.74 -5.16 -11.19
C TYR A 191 -8.08 -4.80 -10.51
N ASP A 192 -8.56 -5.66 -9.61
CA ASP A 192 -9.75 -5.46 -8.75
C ASP A 192 -9.69 -4.21 -7.83
N SER A 193 -8.53 -3.55 -7.72
CA SER A 193 -8.35 -2.31 -6.96
C SER A 193 -8.30 -1.06 -7.84
N LYS A 194 -8.24 -1.21 -9.17
CA LYS A 194 -8.13 -0.09 -10.11
C LYS A 194 -9.48 0.59 -10.35
N PRO A 195 -9.52 1.93 -10.47
CA PRO A 195 -10.68 2.64 -11.00
C PRO A 195 -10.90 2.33 -12.49
N ALA A 196 -12.12 2.57 -12.97
CA ALA A 196 -12.46 2.41 -14.38
C ALA A 196 -11.89 3.52 -15.28
N ASP A 197 -11.61 4.71 -14.72
CA ASP A 197 -10.86 5.77 -15.38
C ASP A 197 -9.35 5.54 -15.17
N PRO A 198 -8.55 5.29 -16.22
CA PRO A 198 -7.11 5.05 -16.09
C PRO A 198 -6.32 6.30 -15.63
N ASN A 199 -6.93 7.48 -15.64
CA ASN A 199 -6.31 8.75 -15.22
C ASN A 199 -6.61 9.10 -13.75
N ALA A 200 -7.52 8.37 -13.09
CA ALA A 200 -7.87 8.64 -11.70
C ALA A 200 -6.78 8.13 -10.74
N VAL A 201 -6.40 8.98 -9.78
CA VAL A 201 -5.48 8.60 -8.71
C VAL A 201 -6.23 7.84 -7.62
N TYR A 202 -5.76 6.65 -7.27
CA TYR A 202 -6.44 5.74 -6.35
C TYR A 202 -5.49 5.12 -5.32
N VAL A 203 -6.01 4.81 -4.12
CA VAL A 203 -5.25 4.25 -3.00
C VAL A 203 -5.43 2.74 -2.91
N ALA A 204 -4.30 2.02 -2.92
CA ALA A 204 -4.25 0.57 -2.84
C ALA A 204 -3.01 0.10 -2.04
N GLN A 205 -3.00 -1.18 -1.65
CA GLN A 205 -1.83 -1.80 -1.03
C GLN A 205 -0.91 -2.38 -2.11
N GLY A 206 0.38 -2.09 -1.99
CA GLY A 206 1.44 -2.64 -2.84
C GLY A 206 1.57 -4.16 -2.69
N ARG A 207 1.79 -4.85 -3.82
CA ARG A 207 1.91 -6.33 -3.80
C ARG A 207 3.20 -6.82 -3.16
N VAL A 208 4.30 -6.06 -3.26
CA VAL A 208 5.65 -6.49 -2.88
C VAL A 208 6.07 -5.92 -1.52
N ASP A 209 5.98 -4.61 -1.31
CA ASP A 209 6.34 -3.99 -0.02
C ASP A 209 5.21 -4.02 1.03
N ARG A 210 3.98 -4.32 0.61
CA ARG A 210 2.76 -4.32 1.43
C ARG A 210 2.43 -2.96 2.06
N GLN A 211 3.00 -1.87 1.58
CA GLN A 211 2.67 -0.51 2.02
C GLN A 211 1.46 0.02 1.24
N TRP A 212 0.89 1.14 1.69
CA TRP A 212 -0.27 1.77 1.04
C TRP A 212 0.17 3.02 0.29
N HIS A 213 -0.15 3.06 -1.00
CA HIS A 213 0.25 4.13 -1.90
C HIS A 213 -0.95 4.61 -2.72
N ALA A 214 -0.87 5.85 -3.20
CA ALA A 214 -1.61 6.29 -4.36
C ALA A 214 -0.94 5.79 -5.65
N TYR A 215 -1.75 5.37 -6.61
CA TYR A 215 -1.32 4.93 -7.93
C TYR A 215 -1.99 5.74 -9.02
N LEU A 216 -1.29 5.88 -10.15
CA LEU A 216 -1.81 6.36 -11.43
C LEU A 216 -1.51 5.28 -12.48
N GLY A 217 -2.56 4.58 -12.92
CA GLY A 217 -2.42 3.31 -13.63
C GLY A 217 -1.70 2.25 -12.77
N ASP A 218 -0.54 1.78 -13.23
CA ASP A 218 0.30 0.78 -12.58
C ASP A 218 1.55 1.37 -11.86
N ASN A 219 1.67 2.70 -11.80
CA ASN A 219 2.79 3.40 -11.15
C ASN A 219 2.35 4.01 -9.83
N VAL A 220 3.20 3.96 -8.80
CA VAL A 220 3.03 4.82 -7.62
C VAL A 220 3.04 6.28 -8.07
N ALA A 221 2.05 7.05 -7.66
CA ALA A 221 1.85 8.43 -8.06
C ALA A 221 2.76 9.36 -7.23
N THR A 222 4.08 9.25 -7.39
CA THR A 222 5.08 9.92 -6.52
C THR A 222 5.01 11.45 -6.53
N ASN A 223 4.39 12.06 -7.54
CA ASN A 223 4.15 13.50 -7.62
C ASN A 223 2.80 13.93 -7.00
N TYR A 224 1.97 12.98 -6.54
CA TYR A 224 0.66 13.28 -5.96
C TYR A 224 0.74 13.54 -4.45
N THR A 225 0.21 14.69 -4.03
CA THR A 225 -0.01 15.05 -2.63
C THR A 225 -1.41 15.63 -2.51
N GLY A 226 -2.32 14.93 -1.83
CA GLY A 226 -3.75 15.27 -1.81
C GLY A 226 -4.58 14.37 -0.90
N ILE A 227 -5.82 14.10 -1.30
CA ILE A 227 -6.77 13.18 -0.66
C ILE A 227 -7.33 12.25 -1.75
N ALA A 228 -6.94 10.98 -1.73
CA ALA A 228 -7.24 10.02 -2.79
C ALA A 228 -8.14 8.87 -2.28
N CYS A 229 -9.01 8.37 -3.16
CA CYS A 229 -9.99 7.33 -2.83
C CYS A 229 -9.37 5.93 -2.95
N GLY A 230 -9.65 5.06 -1.98
CA GLY A 230 -9.30 3.64 -2.02
C GLY A 230 -10.42 2.77 -1.44
N LYS A 231 -10.28 1.44 -1.54
CA LYS A 231 -11.32 0.47 -1.13
C LYS A 231 -11.76 0.59 0.35
N LEU A 232 -10.93 1.21 1.20
CA LEU A 232 -11.18 1.38 2.64
C LEU A 232 -11.63 2.81 3.03
N GLY A 233 -11.82 3.71 2.06
CA GLY A 233 -12.17 5.13 2.26
C GLY A 233 -11.22 6.07 1.52
N TRP A 234 -11.32 7.36 1.82
CA TRP A 234 -10.43 8.40 1.29
C TRP A 234 -9.28 8.65 2.27
N TRP A 235 -8.06 8.77 1.77
CA TRP A 235 -6.83 8.82 2.57
C TRP A 235 -5.95 10.00 2.22
N ARG A 236 -5.25 10.53 3.23
CA ARG A 236 -4.20 11.54 3.07
C ARG A 236 -2.98 10.90 2.42
N VAL A 237 -2.53 11.52 1.33
CA VAL A 237 -1.35 11.08 0.57
C VAL A 237 -0.35 12.22 0.46
N VAL A 238 0.93 11.91 0.62
CA VAL A 238 2.07 12.80 0.37
C VAL A 238 3.09 12.06 -0.50
N ASN A 239 3.50 12.66 -1.61
CA ASN A 239 4.48 12.11 -2.56
C ASN A 239 4.20 10.66 -3.00
N GLY A 240 2.92 10.31 -3.17
CA GLY A 240 2.47 8.97 -3.52
C GLY A 240 2.24 8.02 -2.34
N ASP A 241 2.69 8.31 -1.13
CA ASP A 241 2.56 7.42 0.03
C ASP A 241 1.37 7.81 0.95
N VAL A 242 0.62 6.84 1.46
CA VAL A 242 -0.46 7.09 2.42
C VAL A 242 0.12 7.43 3.79
N CYS A 243 -0.31 8.58 4.33
CA CYS A 243 0.09 9.04 5.65
C CYS A 243 -0.94 8.57 6.69
N PHE A 244 -0.58 7.60 7.52
CA PHE A 244 -1.33 7.21 8.72
C PHE A 244 -0.96 8.10 9.91
N GLY A 245 -1.79 8.16 10.96
CA GLY A 245 -1.50 8.93 12.17
C GLY A 245 -1.42 10.44 11.98
N VAL A 246 -1.98 10.99 10.90
CA VAL A 246 -2.04 12.44 10.65
C VAL A 246 -3.46 12.97 10.75
N GLU A 247 -3.59 14.16 11.33
CA GLU A 247 -4.86 14.85 11.55
C GLU A 247 -4.88 16.21 10.82
N GLY A 248 -6.05 16.85 10.76
CA GLY A 248 -6.25 18.20 10.23
C GLY A 248 -6.89 18.25 8.83
N ILE A 249 -6.94 19.44 8.23
CA ILE A 249 -7.70 19.69 6.99
C ILE A 249 -6.80 19.70 5.74
N TYR A 250 -7.10 18.82 4.77
CA TYR A 250 -6.36 18.68 3.51
C TYR A 250 -7.29 18.72 2.29
N GLN A 251 -6.76 19.06 1.11
CA GLN A 251 -7.54 19.26 -0.11
C GLN A 251 -7.35 18.17 -1.17
N ASN A 252 -8.37 18.02 -2.00
CA ASN A 252 -8.32 17.45 -3.35
C ASN A 252 -9.21 18.28 -4.31
N GLU A 253 -9.39 17.81 -5.53
CA GLU A 253 -10.24 18.42 -6.56
C GLU A 253 -11.73 18.53 -6.19
N LEU A 254 -12.20 17.79 -5.18
CA LEU A 254 -13.59 17.82 -4.70
C LEU A 254 -13.81 18.80 -3.54
N GLY A 255 -12.75 19.27 -2.89
CA GLY A 255 -12.84 20.22 -1.77
C GLY A 255 -11.78 20.02 -0.69
N TRP A 256 -12.06 20.57 0.49
CA TRP A 256 -11.24 20.45 1.69
C TRP A 256 -11.93 19.54 2.71
N TRP A 257 -11.18 18.57 3.22
CA TRP A 257 -11.66 17.47 4.04
C TRP A 257 -10.90 17.40 5.36
N TYR A 258 -11.62 17.18 6.45
CA TYR A 258 -11.03 16.82 7.74
C TYR A 258 -10.55 15.36 7.71
N VAL A 259 -9.33 15.16 8.20
CA VAL A 259 -8.66 13.87 8.27
C VAL A 259 -8.36 13.54 9.73
N ASN A 260 -8.59 12.29 10.07
CA ASN A 260 -8.32 11.68 11.37
C ASN A 260 -7.62 10.32 11.14
N ASP A 261 -6.51 10.05 11.84
CA ASP A 261 -5.63 8.89 11.60
C ASP A 261 -5.32 8.64 10.10
N GLY A 262 -5.07 9.71 9.34
CA GLY A 262 -4.78 9.61 7.91
C GLY A 262 -5.98 9.38 6.99
N LYS A 263 -7.19 9.16 7.53
CA LYS A 263 -8.42 8.91 6.77
C LYS A 263 -9.40 10.08 6.86
N VAL A 264 -10.16 10.35 5.79
CA VAL A 264 -11.25 11.35 5.84
C VAL A 264 -12.37 10.86 6.75
N ASP A 265 -12.73 11.67 7.74
CA ASP A 265 -13.84 11.40 8.66
C ASP A 265 -15.10 12.20 8.25
N PHE A 266 -15.94 11.57 7.43
CA PHE A 266 -17.23 12.11 6.98
C PHE A 266 -18.28 12.27 8.09
N SER A 267 -18.02 11.78 9.32
CA SER A 267 -18.90 12.01 10.47
C SER A 267 -18.53 13.28 11.24
N HIS A 268 -17.30 13.79 11.07
CA HIS A 268 -16.80 14.89 11.89
C HIS A 268 -17.56 16.21 11.67
N ASN A 269 -17.80 16.91 12.76
CA ASN A 269 -18.53 18.17 12.82
C ASN A 269 -17.95 19.03 13.94
N GLY A 270 -17.26 20.13 13.59
CA GLY A 270 -16.47 20.92 14.54
C GLY A 270 -15.91 22.21 13.94
N VAL A 271 -14.89 22.78 14.60
CA VAL A 271 -14.14 23.95 14.12
C VAL A 271 -12.64 23.62 14.17
N GLU A 272 -12.06 23.33 13.00
CA GLU A 272 -10.75 22.71 12.86
C GLU A 272 -9.72 23.65 12.24
N ASN A 273 -8.43 23.49 12.56
CA ASN A 273 -7.39 24.35 12.03
C ASN A 273 -6.61 23.74 10.84
N ASN A 274 -6.12 24.62 9.98
CA ASN A 274 -5.03 24.34 9.06
C ASN A 274 -4.15 25.60 8.90
N VAL A 275 -3.15 25.54 8.00
CA VAL A 275 -2.23 26.66 7.70
C VAL A 275 -2.92 27.92 7.16
N HIS A 276 -4.22 27.87 6.84
CA HIS A 276 -5.02 29.00 6.37
C HIS A 276 -6.02 29.54 7.42
N GLY A 277 -6.09 28.93 8.62
CA GLY A 277 -6.93 29.38 9.74
C GLY A 277 -7.82 28.28 10.32
N TRP A 278 -8.82 28.68 11.10
CA TRP A 278 -9.83 27.81 11.71
C TRP A 278 -11.13 27.82 10.88
N TRP A 279 -11.69 26.65 10.61
CA TRP A 279 -12.78 26.43 9.66
C TRP A 279 -13.89 25.55 10.21
N LYS A 280 -15.15 25.85 9.85
CA LYS A 280 -16.29 24.95 10.10
C LYS A 280 -16.10 23.66 9.31
N ILE A 281 -16.09 22.53 10.01
CA ILE A 281 -16.27 21.21 9.40
C ILE A 281 -17.73 20.80 9.56
N THR A 282 -18.38 20.45 8.46
CA THR A 282 -19.74 19.89 8.39
C THR A 282 -19.67 18.56 7.64
N ASN A 283 -19.94 17.45 8.33
CA ASN A 283 -19.86 16.07 7.78
C ASN A 283 -18.52 15.79 7.07
N GLY A 284 -17.41 16.11 7.74
CA GLY A 284 -16.04 15.94 7.23
C GLY A 284 -15.57 16.95 6.18
N ALA A 285 -16.45 17.77 5.60
CA ALA A 285 -16.10 18.78 4.60
C ALA A 285 -15.97 20.18 5.22
N VAL A 286 -15.11 21.05 4.66
CA VAL A 286 -15.09 22.48 5.01
C VAL A 286 -16.33 23.18 4.47
N ASP A 287 -17.11 23.75 5.38
CA ASP A 287 -18.35 24.44 5.09
C ASP A 287 -18.10 25.94 4.82
N PHE A 288 -17.61 26.25 3.61
CA PHE A 288 -17.36 27.63 3.16
C PHE A 288 -18.62 28.51 3.13
N GLY A 289 -19.83 27.93 3.21
CA GLY A 289 -21.09 28.67 3.31
C GLY A 289 -21.42 29.13 4.74
N PHE A 290 -20.84 28.50 5.75
CA PHE A 290 -21.25 28.71 7.15
C PHE A 290 -21.03 30.15 7.63
N ARG A 291 -22.06 30.69 8.27
CA ARG A 291 -22.02 31.94 9.04
C ARG A 291 -22.88 31.78 10.28
N GLY A 292 -22.26 31.79 11.44
CA GLY A 292 -22.93 31.40 12.68
C GLY A 292 -21.98 31.30 13.87
N ILE A 293 -22.45 30.65 14.93
CA ILE A 293 -21.59 30.20 16.04
C ILE A 293 -21.35 28.70 15.89
N ALA A 294 -20.11 28.26 16.03
CA ALA A 294 -19.71 26.86 16.06
C ALA A 294 -18.59 26.65 17.08
N ALA A 295 -18.46 25.43 17.61
CA ALA A 295 -17.58 25.14 18.74
C ALA A 295 -16.53 24.05 18.43
N ASN A 296 -15.47 24.07 19.22
CA ASN A 296 -14.48 23.01 19.39
C ASN A 296 -14.08 22.92 20.88
N GLU A 297 -13.08 22.12 21.22
CA GLU A 297 -12.57 21.93 22.59
C GLU A 297 -11.93 23.19 23.21
N HIS A 298 -11.69 24.25 22.42
CA HIS A 298 -11.26 25.56 22.89
C HIS A 298 -12.42 26.55 23.11
N GLY A 299 -13.65 26.16 22.81
CA GLY A 299 -14.87 26.94 23.06
C GLY A 299 -15.68 27.23 21.79
N SER A 300 -16.60 28.20 21.92
CA SER A 300 -17.46 28.65 20.81
C SER A 300 -16.86 29.86 20.09
N TRP A 301 -17.00 29.89 18.77
CA TRP A 301 -16.41 30.88 17.89
C TRP A 301 -17.45 31.46 16.92
N TYR A 302 -17.29 32.73 16.55
CA TYR A 302 -18.02 33.35 15.45
C TYR A 302 -17.33 33.07 14.11
N LEU A 303 -18.08 32.49 13.18
CA LEU A 303 -17.61 32.13 11.85
C LEU A 303 -18.37 32.89 10.76
N LYS A 304 -17.66 33.14 9.65
CA LYS A 304 -18.14 33.86 8.46
C LYS A 304 -17.43 33.30 7.23
N ASN A 305 -18.22 32.89 6.23
CA ASN A 305 -17.74 32.21 5.03
C ASN A 305 -16.89 30.96 5.37
N GLY A 306 -17.39 30.17 6.33
CA GLY A 306 -16.73 28.98 6.86
C GLY A 306 -15.56 29.21 7.80
N LYS A 307 -15.01 30.43 7.92
CA LYS A 307 -13.79 30.72 8.69
C LYS A 307 -14.09 31.48 9.98
N VAL A 308 -13.33 31.22 11.06
CA VAL A 308 -13.37 32.02 12.29
C VAL A 308 -12.89 33.46 12.00
N ASP A 309 -13.74 34.44 12.31
CA ASP A 309 -13.46 35.86 12.11
C ASP A 309 -13.01 36.50 13.43
N PHE A 310 -11.70 36.40 13.71
CA PHE A 310 -11.06 36.99 14.90
C PHE A 310 -11.17 38.52 14.98
N THR A 311 -11.68 39.21 13.94
CA THR A 311 -11.95 40.66 13.98
C THR A 311 -13.34 40.99 14.50
N LYS A 312 -14.25 40.01 14.63
CA LYS A 312 -15.60 40.23 15.13
C LYS A 312 -15.61 40.43 16.65
N SER A 313 -16.15 41.57 17.07
CA SER A 313 -16.56 41.84 18.46
C SER A 313 -17.99 42.38 18.53
N GLY A 314 -18.56 42.42 19.74
CA GLY A 314 -19.94 42.84 20.01
C GLY A 314 -20.98 41.73 19.78
N THR A 315 -22.23 42.02 20.12
CA THR A 315 -23.33 41.04 20.12
C THR A 315 -23.59 40.41 18.74
N PHE A 316 -24.07 39.15 18.75
CA PHE A 316 -24.56 38.43 17.58
C PHE A 316 -25.68 37.46 18.01
N VAL A 317 -26.72 37.29 17.18
CA VAL A 317 -27.82 36.35 17.43
C VAL A 317 -27.69 35.18 16.46
N PHE A 318 -27.76 33.95 16.97
CA PHE A 318 -27.64 32.73 16.20
C PHE A 318 -28.51 31.63 16.82
N ASP A 319 -29.29 30.94 15.99
CA ASP A 319 -30.20 29.85 16.39
C ASP A 319 -31.03 30.18 17.64
N GLY A 320 -31.77 31.30 17.58
CA GLY A 320 -32.58 31.85 18.69
C GLY A 320 -31.81 32.43 19.89
N ASN A 321 -30.52 32.11 20.02
CA ASN A 321 -29.68 32.46 21.16
C ASN A 321 -28.87 33.76 20.91
N THR A 322 -28.58 34.50 21.98
CA THR A 322 -27.80 35.74 21.91
C THR A 322 -26.39 35.51 22.47
N TYR A 323 -25.37 35.91 21.71
CA TYR A 323 -23.97 35.74 22.07
C TYR A 323 -23.26 37.09 22.15
N ARG A 324 -22.41 37.27 23.16
CA ARG A 324 -21.36 38.29 23.19
C ARG A 324 -20.13 37.70 22.48
N VAL A 325 -19.72 38.33 21.39
CA VAL A 325 -18.50 37.95 20.66
C VAL A 325 -17.38 38.93 20.99
N GLU A 326 -16.18 38.44 21.26
CA GLU A 326 -14.98 39.23 21.55
C GLU A 326 -13.78 38.62 20.82
N ASN A 327 -13.25 39.35 19.82
CA ASN A 327 -12.14 38.91 18.97
C ASN A 327 -12.36 37.51 18.36
N GLY A 328 -13.59 37.25 17.90
CA GLY A 328 -14.03 35.97 17.34
C GLY A 328 -14.49 34.92 18.36
N ALA A 329 -14.08 34.98 19.63
CA ALA A 329 -14.58 34.06 20.66
C ALA A 329 -16.00 34.44 21.08
N ALA A 330 -16.90 33.47 21.26
CA ALA A 330 -18.33 33.70 21.50
C ALA A 330 -18.78 33.10 22.85
N THR A 331 -19.43 33.90 23.68
CA THR A 331 -20.03 33.50 24.96
C THR A 331 -21.54 33.72 24.91
N LEU A 332 -22.32 32.71 25.32
CA LEU A 332 -23.79 32.80 25.44
C LEU A 332 -24.17 33.82 26.53
N LEU A 333 -25.25 34.57 26.31
CA LEU A 333 -25.85 35.53 27.26
C LEU A 333 -27.21 35.04 27.77
#